data_AF-A0A0Y9ZN35-F1
#
_entry.id   AF-A0A0Y9ZN35-F1
#
_cell.length_a   1.000
_cell.length_b   1.000
_cell.length_c   1.000
_cell.angle_alpha   90.00
_cell.angle_beta   90.00
_cell.angle_gamma   90.00
#
_symmetry.space_group_name_H-M   'P 1'
#
loop_
_entity.id
_entity.type
_entity.pdbx_description
1 polymer ?
#
loop_
_entity_poly.entity_id
_entity_poly.type
_entity_poly.pdbx_seq_one_letter_code
_entity_poly.pdbx_strand_id
1 'polypeptide(L)'
;MKNYFFIFDNFLNSYPLKLFFSNLRYDKFSKTLIENVTKTGTFFRTMLPVFIPLCIYQYIRQVDRDRYAEEIFYEYSKSDNLKSFYDSSTKYKNIKNWRIQYDLYLIDQAVNS
;
A
#
# COMPACT_ATOMS: atom_id res chain seq x y z
N MET A 1 15.18 -10.74 -29.02
CA MET A 1 13.95 -9.92 -28.87
C MET A 1 12.76 -10.41 -29.69
N LYS A 2 12.93 -11.06 -30.86
CA LYS A 2 11.80 -11.52 -31.70
C LYS A 2 10.88 -12.59 -31.07
N ASN A 3 11.43 -13.49 -30.24
CA ASN A 3 10.63 -14.56 -29.63
C ASN A 3 9.64 -14.09 -28.54
N TYR A 4 9.94 -13.01 -27.82
CA TYR A 4 9.03 -12.49 -26.79
C TYR A 4 7.78 -11.84 -27.39
N PHE A 5 7.92 -11.19 -28.54
CA PHE A 5 6.81 -10.59 -29.26
C PHE A 5 5.80 -11.65 -29.73
N PHE A 6 6.30 -12.77 -30.26
CA PHE A 6 5.45 -13.88 -30.73
C PHE A 6 4.69 -14.60 -29.61
N ILE A 7 5.30 -14.74 -28.42
CA ILE A 7 4.64 -15.31 -27.24
C ILE A 7 3.55 -14.36 -26.72
N PHE A 8 3.83 -13.05 -26.72
CA PHE A 8 2.87 -12.03 -26.28
C PHE A 8 1.66 -11.93 -27.23
N ASP A 9 1.88 -12.01 -28.54
CA ASP A 9 0.81 -12.04 -29.54
C ASP A 9 -0.08 -13.28 -29.40
N ASN A 10 0.51 -14.47 -29.18
CA ASN A 10 -0.26 -15.69 -28.94
C ASN A 10 -1.05 -15.66 -27.62
N PHE A 11 -0.51 -15.03 -26.58
CA PHE A 11 -1.21 -14.86 -25.30
C PHE A 11 -2.43 -13.92 -25.44
N LEU A 12 -2.26 -12.77 -26.10
CA LEU A 12 -3.34 -11.80 -26.35
C LEU A 12 -4.41 -12.35 -27.31
N ASN A 13 -4.03 -13.23 -28.24
CA ASN A 13 -4.93 -13.84 -29.21
C ASN A 13 -5.61 -15.13 -28.70
N SER A 14 -5.46 -15.46 -27.42
CA SER A 14 -6.22 -16.54 -26.79
C SER A 14 -7.72 -16.18 -26.76
N TYR A 15 -8.56 -17.15 -27.14
CA TYR A 15 -10.03 -16.99 -27.24
C TYR A 15 -10.71 -16.29 -26.04
N PRO A 16 -10.38 -16.61 -24.76
CA PRO A 16 -11.04 -15.94 -23.62
C PRO A 16 -10.64 -14.47 -23.48
N LEU A 17 -9.36 -14.13 -23.70
CA LEU A 17 -8.88 -12.75 -23.60
C LEU A 17 -9.42 -11.90 -24.74
N LYS A 18 -9.50 -12.44 -25.96
CA LYS A 18 -10.10 -11.75 -27.11
C LYS A 18 -11.58 -11.42 -26.89
N LEU A 19 -12.32 -12.31 -26.22
CA LEU A 19 -13.73 -12.08 -25.87
C LEU A 19 -13.86 -11.00 -24.79
N PHE A 20 -12.99 -11.02 -23.78
CA PHE A 20 -12.91 -9.98 -22.76
C PHE A 20 -12.60 -8.59 -23.37
N PHE A 21 -11.56 -8.48 -24.20
CA PHE A 21 -11.18 -7.23 -24.84
C PHE A 21 -12.19 -6.75 -25.89
N SER A 22 -12.88 -7.65 -26.60
CA SER A 22 -13.94 -7.26 -27.54
C SER A 22 -15.22 -6.75 -26.86
N ASN A 23 -15.41 -7.08 -25.57
CA ASN A 23 -16.48 -6.51 -24.74
C ASN A 23 -16.13 -5.15 -24.14
N LEU A 24 -14.84 -4.80 -24.09
CA LEU A 24 -14.36 -3.48 -23.66
C LEU A 24 -14.28 -2.46 -24.80
N ARG A 25 -14.91 -2.72 -25.95
CA ARG A 25 -14.97 -1.77 -27.07
C ARG A 25 -15.74 -0.52 -26.67
N TYR A 26 -15.16 0.63 -26.99
CA TYR A 26 -15.72 1.96 -26.71
C TYR A 26 -17.13 2.15 -27.27
N ASP A 27 -17.43 1.53 -28.41
CA ASP A 27 -18.74 1.57 -29.08
C ASP A 27 -19.89 1.01 -28.25
N LYS A 28 -19.60 0.15 -27.26
CA LYS A 28 -20.61 -0.51 -26.40
C LYS A 28 -20.97 0.28 -25.14
N PHE A 29 -20.22 1.33 -24.82
CA PHE A 29 -20.42 2.10 -23.59
C PHE A 29 -21.26 3.36 -23.81
N SER A 30 -22.06 3.74 -22.82
CA SER A 30 -22.80 5.00 -22.84
C SER A 30 -21.83 6.19 -22.85
N LYS A 31 -22.16 7.24 -23.62
CA LYS A 31 -21.36 8.47 -23.73
C LYS A 31 -21.05 9.13 -22.38
N THR A 32 -21.99 9.05 -21.43
CA THR A 32 -21.84 9.60 -20.07
C THR A 32 -20.78 8.86 -19.25
N LEU A 33 -20.76 7.53 -19.30
CA LEU A 33 -19.75 6.70 -18.63
C LEU A 33 -18.35 7.00 -19.18
N ILE A 34 -18.23 7.07 -20.49
CA ILE A 34 -16.99 7.44 -21.19
C ILE A 34 -16.47 8.80 -20.73
N GLU A 35 -17.35 9.80 -20.67
CA GLU A 35 -16.99 11.15 -20.24
C GLU A 35 -16.52 11.16 -18.79
N ASN A 36 -17.23 10.46 -17.90
CA ASN A 36 -16.87 10.36 -16.49
C ASN A 36 -15.52 9.64 -16.30
N VAL A 37 -15.30 8.50 -16.96
CA VAL A 37 -14.03 7.77 -16.90
C VAL A 37 -12.88 8.62 -17.44
N THR A 38 -13.12 9.39 -18.51
CA THR A 38 -12.12 10.30 -19.08
C THR A 38 -11.80 11.43 -18.10
N LYS A 39 -12.80 12.07 -17.49
CA LYS A 39 -12.62 13.11 -16.47
C LYS A 39 -11.89 12.60 -15.23
N THR A 40 -12.23 11.40 -14.77
CA THR A 40 -11.55 10.75 -13.64
C THR A 40 -10.11 10.40 -14.00
N GLY A 41 -9.88 9.86 -15.21
CA GLY A 41 -8.55 9.53 -15.69
C GLY A 41 -7.64 10.76 -15.84
N THR A 42 -8.18 11.89 -16.33
CA THR A 42 -7.42 13.15 -16.40
C THR A 42 -7.12 13.70 -15.02
N PHE A 43 -8.09 13.68 -14.10
CA PHE A 43 -7.88 14.07 -12.70
C PHE A 43 -6.75 13.28 -12.03
N PHE A 44 -6.75 11.95 -12.17
CA PHE A 44 -5.68 11.13 -11.62
C PHE A 44 -4.32 11.44 -12.25
N ARG A 45 -4.24 11.67 -13.57
CA ARG A 45 -2.97 12.07 -14.22
C ARG A 45 -2.45 13.42 -13.72
N THR A 46 -3.33 14.38 -13.45
CA THR A 46 -2.93 15.69 -12.90
C THR A 46 -2.59 15.63 -11.42
N MET A 47 -3.20 14.71 -10.66
CA MET A 47 -3.00 14.60 -9.22
C MET A 47 -1.80 13.70 -8.86
N LEU A 48 -1.42 12.76 -9.73
CA LEU A 48 -0.33 11.81 -9.50
C LEU A 48 1.02 12.46 -9.12
N PRO A 49 1.45 13.58 -9.74
CA PRO A 49 2.68 14.26 -9.34
C PRO A 49 2.64 14.86 -7.93
N VAL A 50 1.46 15.19 -7.40
CA VAL A 50 1.28 15.72 -6.03
C VAL A 50 1.09 14.59 -5.03
N PHE A 51 0.42 13.51 -5.44
CA PHE A 51 0.13 12.36 -4.60
C PHE A 51 1.40 11.61 -4.20
N ILE A 52 2.35 11.42 -5.13
CA ILE A 52 3.60 10.70 -4.83
C ILE A 52 4.39 11.39 -3.70
N PRO A 53 4.72 12.69 -3.77
CA PRO A 53 5.37 13.40 -2.66
C PRO A 53 4.58 13.34 -1.37
N LEU A 54 3.26 13.46 -1.41
CA LEU A 54 2.41 13.40 -0.21
C LEU A 54 2.51 12.03 0.47
N CYS A 55 2.45 10.94 -0.30
CA CYS A 55 2.61 9.59 0.21
C CYS A 55 3.99 9.37 0.82
N ILE A 56 5.06 9.82 0.14
CA ILE A 56 6.44 9.70 0.65
C ILE A 56 6.59 10.49 1.95
N TYR A 57 6.08 11.72 1.98
CA TYR A 57 6.12 12.56 3.18
C TYR A 57 5.40 11.90 4.36
N GLN A 58 4.20 11.37 4.12
CA GLN A 58 3.44 10.66 5.15
C GLN A 58 4.17 9.40 5.63
N TYR A 59 4.81 8.67 4.71
CA TYR A 59 5.61 7.49 5.04
C TYR A 59 6.81 7.84 5.92
N ILE A 60 7.59 8.86 5.56
CA ILE A 60 8.74 9.32 6.35
C ILE A 60 8.29 9.70 7.77
N ARG A 61 7.23 10.52 7.90
CA ARG A 61 6.70 10.90 9.22
C ARG A 61 6.23 9.71 10.05
N GLN A 62 5.71 8.66 9.41
CA GLN A 62 5.31 7.46 10.12
C GLN A 62 6.53 6.68 10.63
N VAL A 63 7.55 6.52 9.78
CA VAL A 63 8.80 5.85 10.15
C VAL A 63 9.52 6.61 11.27
N ASP A 64 9.61 7.93 11.18
CA ASP A 64 10.28 8.76 12.21
C ASP A 64 9.61 8.61 13.58
N ARG A 65 8.27 8.61 13.61
CA ARG A 65 7.52 8.40 14.86
C ARG A 65 7.75 7.01 15.45
N ASP A 66 7.79 5.97 14.61
CA ASP A 66 8.08 4.62 15.07
C ASP A 66 9.47 4.53 15.71
N ARG A 67 10.48 5.14 15.07
CA ARG A 67 11.86 5.15 15.60
C ARG A 67 11.98 5.90 16.91
N TYR A 68 11.35 7.07 17.00
CA TYR A 68 11.33 7.85 18.22
C TYR A 68 10.69 7.09 19.39
N ALA A 69 9.59 6.36 19.14
CA ALA A 69 8.97 5.51 20.15
C ALA A 69 9.90 4.37 20.59
N GLU A 70 10.58 3.70 19.65
CA GLU A 70 11.56 2.65 19.95
C GLU A 70 12.69 3.15 20.86
N GLU A 71 13.21 4.36 20.61
CA GLU A 71 14.23 5.01 21.45
C GLU A 71 13.74 5.27 22.87
N ILE A 72 12.55 5.84 23.01
CA ILE A 72 11.90 6.06 24.31
C ILE A 72 11.75 4.72 25.06
N PHE A 73 11.21 3.69 24.40
CA PHE A 73 11.03 2.38 25.04
C PHE A 73 12.36 1.78 25.51
N TYR A 74 13.42 1.93 24.70
CA TYR A 74 14.74 1.48 25.08
C TYR A 74 15.24 2.22 26.34
N GLU A 75 15.17 3.55 26.36
CA GLU A 75 15.59 4.39 27.49
C GLU A 75 14.87 4.00 28.80
N TYR A 76 13.56 3.79 28.73
CA TYR A 76 12.76 3.44 29.91
C TYR A 76 12.90 1.97 30.34
N SER A 77 13.18 1.05 29.41
CA SER A 77 13.24 -0.39 29.71
C SER A 77 14.45 -0.81 30.56
N LYS A 78 15.50 0.03 30.65
CA LYS A 78 16.78 -0.26 31.33
C LYS A 78 17.38 -1.63 31.00
N SER A 79 17.10 -2.17 29.81
CA SER A 79 17.47 -3.52 29.44
C SER A 79 18.70 -3.55 28.54
N ASP A 80 19.63 -4.47 28.81
CA ASP A 80 20.92 -4.56 28.10
C ASP A 80 20.81 -5.13 26.67
N ASN A 81 19.64 -5.69 26.32
CA ASN A 81 19.42 -6.38 25.05
C ASN A 81 19.00 -5.42 23.94
N LEU A 82 19.93 -4.60 23.44
CA LEU A 82 19.69 -3.63 22.37
C LEU A 82 19.07 -4.26 21.11
N LYS A 83 19.45 -5.50 20.80
CA LYS A 83 18.95 -6.23 19.63
C LYS A 83 17.44 -6.50 19.69
N SER A 84 16.83 -6.63 20.87
CA SER A 84 15.40 -6.92 20.94
C SER A 84 14.54 -5.72 20.55
N PHE A 85 15.04 -4.48 20.67
CA PHE A 85 14.28 -3.28 20.32
C PHE A 85 14.40 -2.96 18.83
N TYR A 86 15.61 -3.02 18.28
CA TYR A 86 15.87 -2.57 16.90
C TYR A 86 15.78 -3.67 15.83
N ASP A 87 15.45 -4.90 16.21
CA ASP A 87 15.35 -6.02 15.26
C ASP A 87 14.15 -5.88 14.30
N SER A 88 14.45 -5.36 13.11
CA SER A 88 13.51 -5.15 12.01
C SER A 88 12.89 -6.44 11.47
N SER A 89 13.51 -7.61 11.71
CA SER A 89 12.98 -8.90 11.25
C SER A 89 11.68 -9.28 11.96
N THR A 90 11.37 -8.65 13.09
CA THR A 90 10.12 -8.87 13.82
C THR A 90 9.02 -7.89 13.45
N LYS A 91 9.34 -6.82 12.71
CA LYS A 91 8.38 -5.77 12.30
C LYS A 91 7.30 -6.31 11.36
N TYR A 92 7.63 -7.30 10.51
CA TYR A 92 6.65 -7.92 9.60
C TYR A 92 5.60 -8.78 10.30
N LYS A 93 5.87 -9.24 11.54
CA LYS A 93 4.96 -10.13 12.27
C LYS A 93 3.88 -9.38 13.04
N ASN A 94 3.80 -8.05 12.97
CA ASN A 94 2.93 -7.19 13.80
C ASN A 94 3.13 -7.31 15.32
N ILE A 95 4.02 -8.19 15.78
CA ILE A 95 4.26 -8.47 17.22
C ILE A 95 4.89 -7.28 17.94
N LYS A 96 5.72 -6.48 17.24
CA LYS A 96 6.44 -5.33 17.84
C LYS A 96 5.87 -3.97 17.48
N ASN A 97 4.69 -3.89 16.86
CA ASN A 97 4.08 -2.59 16.59
C ASN A 97 3.56 -2.01 17.91
N TRP A 98 4.27 -1.01 18.44
CA TRP A 98 3.95 -0.38 19.73
C TRP A 98 2.53 0.19 19.76
N ARG A 99 2.04 0.72 18.63
CA ARG A 99 0.71 1.31 18.54
C ARG A 99 -0.38 0.24 18.64
N ILE A 100 -0.20 -0.89 17.96
CA ILE A 100 -1.16 -2.01 18.05
C ILE A 100 -1.19 -2.56 19.47
N GLN A 101 -0.03 -2.72 20.11
CA GLN A 101 0.05 -3.17 21.51
C GLN A 101 -0.62 -2.18 22.47
N TYR A 102 -0.43 -0.88 22.26
CA TYR A 102 -1.07 0.15 23.04
C TYR A 102 -2.59 0.17 22.85
N ASP A 103 -3.06 0.04 21.60
CA ASP A 103 -4.49 -0.03 21.30
C ASP A 103 -5.13 -1.27 21.95
N LEU A 104 -4.46 -2.43 21.89
CA LEU A 104 -4.90 -3.65 22.57
C LEU A 104 -4.94 -3.48 24.10
N TYR A 105 -3.94 -2.82 24.68
CA TYR A 105 -3.91 -2.51 26.10
C TYR A 105 -5.10 -1.64 26.52
N LEU A 106 -5.44 -0.61 25.74
CA LEU A 106 -6.61 0.24 26.01
C LEU A 106 -7.93 -0.53 25.92
N ILE A 107 -8.05 -1.44 24.95
CA ILE A 107 -9.23 -2.30 24.81
C ILE A 107 -9.36 -3.23 26.02
N ASP A 108 -8.27 -3.89 26.41
CA ASP A 108 -8.25 -4.78 27.57
C ASP A 108 -8.59 -4.04 28.86
N GLN A 109 -8.01 -2.85 29.05
CA GLN A 109 -8.31 -1.98 30.17
C GLN A 109 -9.81 -1.62 30.21
N ALA A 110 -10.41 -1.26 29.08
CA ALA A 110 -11.83 -0.88 29.02
C ALA A 110 -12.79 -2.06 29.27
N VAL A 111 -12.38 -3.30 28.98
CA VAL A 111 -13.18 -4.50 29.21
C VAL A 111 -13.05 -5.01 30.64
N ASN A 112 -11.86 -4.90 31.23
CA ASN A 112 -11.54 -5.43 32.56
C ASN A 112 -11.65 -4.39 33.69
N SER A 113 -11.95 -3.12 33.39
CA SER A 113 -12.26 -2.05 34.36
C SER A 113 -13.74 -1.96 34.67
#